data_AF-A0A956LFN9-F1
#
_entry.id   AF-A0A956LFN9-F1
#
_cell.length_a   1.000
_cell.length_b   1.000
_cell.length_c   1.000
_cell.angle_alpha   90.00
_cell.angle_beta   90.00
_cell.angle_gamma   90.00
#
_symmetry.space_group_name_H-M   'P 1'
#
loop_
_entity.id
_entity.type
_entity.pdbx_description
1 polymer ?
#
loop_
_entity_poly.entity_id
_entity_poly.type
_entity_poly.pdbx_seq_one_letter_code
_entity_poly.pdbx_strand_id
1 'polypeptide(L)' 'MGEYADALAGELTLEQLTARARALGRALQGGEVLLLDGPMGAGKTTFTRALAEGLGVDDPRQVRSPTFALCVEHPG' A
#
# COMPACT_ATOMS: atom_id res chain seq x y z
N MET A 1 -15.19 -14.72 -13.56
CA MET A 1 -13.98 -14.18 -12.91
C MET A 1 -13.86 -12.70 -13.28
N GLY A 2 -14.80 -11.86 -12.84
CA GLY A 2 -14.89 -10.47 -13.33
C GLY A 2 -15.98 -9.65 -12.65
N GLU A 3 -16.04 -9.66 -11.31
CA GLU A 3 -17.11 -8.96 -10.56
C GLU A 3 -16.59 -8.09 -9.39
N TYR A 4 -15.28 -7.90 -9.27
CA TYR A 4 -14.70 -7.07 -8.19
C TYR A 4 -14.27 -5.66 -8.62
N ALA A 5 -14.28 -5.34 -9.92
CA ALA A 5 -13.67 -4.11 -10.44
C ALA A 5 -14.61 -2.88 -10.42
N ASP A 6 -15.93 -3.08 -10.52
CA ASP A 6 -16.85 -1.96 -10.79
C ASP A 6 -17.26 -1.14 -9.55
N ALA A 7 -17.02 -1.63 -8.33
CA ALA A 7 -17.54 -0.98 -7.12
C ALA A 7 -16.67 0.17 -6.57
N LEU A 8 -15.47 0.42 -7.11
CA LEU A 8 -14.49 1.36 -6.53
C LEU A 8 -13.96 2.43 -7.50
N ALA A 9 -14.60 2.63 -8.66
CA ALA A 9 -14.16 3.55 -9.71
C ALA A 9 -14.38 5.05 -9.36
N GLY A 10 -13.92 5.48 -8.19
CA GLY A 10 -13.77 6.89 -7.82
C GLY A 10 -12.29 7.25 -7.70
N GLU A 11 -11.88 8.36 -8.32
CA GLU A 11 -10.53 8.89 -8.11
C GLU A 11 -10.35 9.30 -6.64
N LEU A 12 -9.35 8.74 -5.97
CA LEU A 12 -8.96 9.14 -4.62
C LEU A 12 -7.95 10.28 -4.70
N THR A 13 -8.10 11.27 -3.82
CA THR A 13 -7.02 12.22 -3.57
C THR A 13 -5.83 11.52 -2.90
N LEU A 14 -4.64 12.11 -2.99
CA LEU A 14 -3.44 11.58 -2.33
C LEU A 14 -3.62 11.46 -0.80
N GLU A 15 -4.31 12.42 -0.21
CA GLU A 15 -4.66 12.41 1.21
C GLU A 15 -5.58 11.23 1.56
N GLN A 16 -6.63 11.01 0.77
CA GLN A 16 -7.55 9.89 0.97
C GLN A 16 -6.84 8.54 0.79
N LEU A 17 -5.98 8.41 -0.22
CA LEU A 17 -5.21 7.20 -0.48
C LEU A 17 -4.31 6.85 0.72
N THR A 18 -3.56 7.83 1.21
CA THR A 18 -2.64 7.61 2.34
C THR A 18 -3.38 7.38 3.66
N ALA A 19 -4.49 8.08 3.92
CA ALA A 19 -5.32 7.87 5.10
C ALA A 19 -5.92 6.45 5.14
N ARG A 20 -6.44 5.97 4.00
CA ARG A 20 -6.97 4.60 3.88
C ARG A 20 -5.88 3.54 4.05
N ALA A 21 -4.71 3.75 3.45
CA ALA A 21 -3.57 2.85 3.61
C ALA A 21 -3.15 2.72 5.09
N ARG A 22 -3.00 3.84 5.81
CA ARG A 22 -2.68 3.80 7.26
C ARG A 22 -3.74 3.08 8.07
N ALA A 23 -5.02 3.34 7.77
CA ALA A 23 -6.13 2.71 8.47
C ALA A 23 -6.16 1.19 8.22
N LEU A 24 -5.89 0.77 6.98
CA LEU A 24 -5.74 -0.64 6.64
C LEU A 24 -4.58 -1.28 7.41
N GLY A 25 -3.41 -0.64 7.43
CA GLY A 25 -2.23 -1.16 8.13
C GLY A 25 -2.49 -1.42 9.61
N ARG A 26 -3.20 -0.51 10.29
CA ARG A 26 -3.61 -0.68 11.69
C ARG A 26 -4.60 -1.82 11.93
N ALA A 27 -5.30 -2.28 10.89
CA ALA A 27 -6.32 -3.32 10.98
C ALA A 27 -5.80 -4.72 10.62
N LEU A 28 -4.63 -4.81 9.97
CA LEU A 28 -4.02 -6.09 9.63
C LEU A 28 -3.50 -6.81 10.88
N GLN A 29 -3.57 -8.14 10.88
CA GLN A 29 -3.16 -8.97 12.01
C GLN A 29 -1.89 -9.79 11.74
N GLY A 30 -1.42 -9.81 10.49
CA GLY A 30 -0.26 -10.57 10.05
C GLY A 30 -0.66 -11.85 9.32
N GLY A 31 0.12 -12.22 8.30
CA GLY A 31 -0.13 -13.36 7.43
C GLY A 31 -0.96 -13.03 6.19
N GLU A 32 -1.49 -11.82 6.07
CA GLU A 32 -2.17 -11.35 4.86
C GLU A 32 -1.18 -11.05 3.73
N VAL A 33 -1.61 -11.29 2.49
CA VAL A 33 -0.87 -10.93 1.28
C VAL A 33 -1.71 -9.94 0.47
N LEU A 34 -1.18 -8.74 0.24
CA LEU A 34 -1.86 -7.69 -0.49
C LEU A 34 -1.25 -7.53 -1.88
N LEU A 35 -2.05 -7.73 -2.93
CA LEU A 35 -1.68 -7.42 -4.31
C LEU A 35 -2.08 -5.98 -4.64
N LEU A 36 -1.10 -5.16 -5.05
CA LEU A 36 -1.34 -3.81 -5.57
C LEU A 36 -1.21 -3.82 -7.09
N ASP A 37 -2.34 -3.75 -7.78
CA ASP A 37 -2.40 -3.67 -9.25
C ASP A 37 -2.76 -2.25 -9.72
N GLY A 38 -2.24 -1.88 -10.88
CA GLY A 38 -2.55 -0.60 -11.53
C GLY A 38 -1.41 -0.08 -12.39
N PRO A 39 -1.66 0.94 -13.23
CA PRO A 39 -0.65 1.49 -14.14
C PRO A 39 0.51 2.17 -13.40
N MET A 40 1.59 2.48 -14.14
CA MET A 40 2.66 3.33 -13.63
C MET A 40 2.06 4.67 -13.18
N GLY A 41 2.49 5.16 -12.00
CA GLY A 41 1.96 6.41 -11.44
C GLY A 41 0.64 6.28 -10.67
N ALA A 42 0.01 5.10 -10.61
CA ALA A 42 -1.24 4.88 -9.86
C ALA A 42 -1.14 5.04 -8.33
N GLY A 43 0.02 5.44 -7.79
CA GLY A 43 0.20 5.66 -6.36
C GLY A 43 0.50 4.41 -5.53
N LYS A 44 0.80 3.25 -6.15
CA LYS A 44 1.15 1.99 -5.44
C LYS A 44 2.23 2.19 -4.38
N THR A 45 3.37 2.79 -4.74
CA THR A 45 4.47 3.05 -3.79
C THR A 45 4.06 4.00 -2.66
N THR A 46 3.24 5.00 -2.96
CA THR A 46 2.68 5.91 -1.95
C THR A 46 1.78 5.16 -0.99
N PHE A 47 0.92 4.27 -1.50
CA PHE A 47 0.07 3.41 -0.71
C PHE A 47 0.89 2.50 0.20
N THR A 48 1.89 1.77 -0.33
CA THR A 48 2.73 0.87 0.46
C THR A 48 3.46 1.60 1.59
N ARG A 49 3.95 2.82 1.34
CA ARG A 49 4.60 3.63 2.37
C ARG A 49 3.64 4.02 3.50
N ALA A 50 2.46 4.52 3.14
CA ALA A 50 1.45 4.88 4.14
C ALA A 50 0.89 3.64 4.87
N LEU A 51 0.84 2.48 4.22
CA LEU A 51 0.50 1.20 4.85
C LEU A 51 1.55 0.83 5.91
N ALA A 52 2.84 0.96 5.59
CA ALA A 52 3.94 0.70 6.51
C ALA A 52 3.91 1.62 7.74
N GLU A 53 3.54 2.89 7.57
CA GLU A 53 3.27 3.80 8.70
C GLU A 53 2.14 3.29 9.59
N GLY A 54 1.08 2.71 9.01
CA GLY A 54 -0.02 2.11 9.75
C GLY A 54 0.34 0.82 10.48
N LEU A 55 1.29 0.05 9.92
CA LEU A 55 1.82 -1.20 10.49
C LEU A 55 2.85 -0.98 11.60
N GLY A 56 3.38 0.23 11.76
CA GLY A 56 4.38 0.54 12.80
C GLY A 56 5.83 0.30 12.39
N VAL A 57 6.15 0.23 11.09
CA VAL A 57 7.54 0.11 10.59
C VAL A 57 8.43 1.24 11.13
N ASP A 58 9.66 0.91 11.54
CA ASP A 58 10.59 1.83 12.21
C ASP A 58 10.94 3.08 11.38
N ASP A 59 11.24 2.90 10.08
CA ASP A 59 11.48 4.00 9.13
C ASP A 59 10.66 3.81 7.84
N PRO A 60 9.38 4.21 7.84
CA PRO A 60 8.51 4.03 6.68
C PRO A 60 9.01 4.76 5.42
N ARG A 61 9.89 5.77 5.56
CA ARG A 61 10.45 6.52 4.41
C ARG A 61 11.42 5.67 3.57
N GLN A 62 11.93 4.58 4.12
CA GLN A 62 12.75 3.59 3.39
C GLN A 62 11.91 2.72 2.45
N VAL A 63 10.59 2.66 2.65
CA VAL A 63 9.68 1.94 1.74
C VAL A 63 9.65 2.65 0.39
N ARG A 64 10.27 2.00 -0.59
CA ARG A 64 10.49 2.50 -1.96
C ARG A 64 10.28 1.36 -2.95
N SER A 65 10.18 1.69 -4.24
CA SER A 65 10.10 0.67 -5.29
C SER A 65 11.33 -0.24 -5.23
N PRO A 66 11.18 -1.57 -5.12
CA PRO A 66 12.29 -2.52 -5.10
C PRO A 66 12.79 -2.79 -6.54
N THR A 67 13.08 -1.74 -7.30
CA THR A 67 13.34 -1.79 -8.75
C THR A 67 14.42 -2.80 -9.15
N PHE A 68 15.40 -3.06 -8.26
CA PHE A 68 16.45 -4.06 -8.47
C PHE A 68 16.50 -5.15 -7.39
N ALA A 69 15.83 -4.95 -6.26
CA ALA A 69 15.94 -5.85 -5.10
C ALA A 69 14.98 -7.04 -5.17
N LEU A 70 13.97 -7.00 -6.05
CA LEU A 70 12.82 -7.92 -6.14
C LEU A 70 11.93 -7.92 -4.89
N CYS A 71 12.52 -8.02 -3.70
CA CYS A 71 11.88 -7.93 -2.39
C CYS A 71 12.74 -7.08 -1.44
N VAL A 72 12.09 -6.28 -0.59
CA VAL A 72 12.74 -5.56 0.51
C VAL A 72 11.90 -5.78 1.76
N GLU A 73 12.56 -6.24 2.81
CA GLU A 73 11.96 -6.42 4.13
C GLU A 73 12.14 -5.15 4.96
N HIS A 74 11.11 -4.80 5.71
CA HIS A 74 11.08 -3.61 6.57
C HIS A 74 10.71 -4.03 7.99
N PRO A 75 11.62 -3.90 8.97
CA PRO A 75 11.31 -4.19 10.38
C PRO A 75 10.40 -3.11 10.97
N GLY A 76 9.65 -3.49 12.00
CA GLY A 76 8.83 -2.61 12.84
C GLY A 76 8.73 -3.13 14.25
#